data_AF-A0AAV5DNQ5-F1
#
_entry.id   AF-A0AAV5DNQ5-F1
#
_cell.length_a   1.000
_cell.length_b   1.000
_cell.length_c   1.000
_cell.angle_alpha   90.00
_cell.angle_beta   90.00
_cell.angle_gamma   90.00
#
_symmetry.space_group_name_H-M   'P 1'
#
loop_
_entity.id
_entity.type
_entity.pdbx_description
1 polymer ?
#
loop_
_entity_poly.entity_id
_entity_poly.type
_entity_poly.pdbx_seq_one_letter_code
_entity_poly.pdbx_strand_id
1 'polypeptide(L)'
;MPEDLTHPCYSQPLQLAALRYDNANKKTKVHELPSRALVKCTEQRKKRRKAKNLRYSSCSWTKSTHYLEALARLPGHGLRNRYHAGLLKAGFCYGPMDPVSNIILNTVWYATTFPTPTDFEVGFEVSMICTKLLRRVECGSLYGLAAFPRALFDTLTEHDAVWLLLVSNIDAALAITMSEQRGHVMSGAYSDAYRNAALDSWHPADPDALSNVATLLQQMDFGELLSLLNGHIKWYPADPDPWN
;
A
#
# COMPACT_ATOMS: atom_id res chain seq x y z
N MET A 1 -35.64 9.51 -37.79
CA MET A 1 -36.16 10.76 -37.21
C MET A 1 -35.17 11.19 -36.14
N PRO A 2 -34.40 12.29 -36.31
CA PRO A 2 -33.52 12.77 -35.27
C PRO A 2 -34.35 13.50 -34.21
N GLU A 3 -34.24 13.07 -32.96
CA GLU A 3 -34.90 13.69 -31.81
C GLU A 3 -34.33 15.10 -31.59
N ASP A 4 -35.23 16.07 -31.61
CA ASP A 4 -34.91 17.49 -31.51
C ASP A 4 -34.52 17.84 -30.06
N LEU A 5 -33.21 18.02 -29.84
CA LEU A 5 -32.57 18.36 -28.56
C LEU A 5 -32.91 19.77 -28.05
N THR A 6 -33.82 20.49 -28.70
CA THR A 6 -34.24 21.85 -28.31
C THR A 6 -35.41 21.89 -27.31
N HIS A 7 -35.94 20.74 -26.89
CA HIS A 7 -37.06 20.69 -25.94
C HIS A 7 -36.68 21.27 -24.56
N PRO A 8 -37.50 22.15 -23.95
CA PRO A 8 -37.15 22.90 -22.72
C PRO A 8 -36.80 22.05 -21.50
N CYS A 9 -37.18 20.77 -21.47
CA CYS A 9 -36.77 19.81 -20.42
C CYS A 9 -35.28 19.44 -20.47
N TYR A 10 -34.60 19.59 -21.61
CA TYR A 10 -33.18 19.23 -21.77
C TYR A 10 -32.24 20.44 -21.74
N SER A 11 -32.77 21.66 -21.92
CA SER A 11 -31.96 22.89 -21.90
C SER A 11 -31.57 23.33 -20.49
N GLN A 12 -32.47 23.20 -19.51
CA GLN A 12 -32.20 23.57 -18.10
C GLN A 12 -31.11 22.73 -17.42
N PRO A 13 -31.08 21.38 -17.55
CA PRO A 13 -30.04 20.56 -16.95
C PRO A 13 -28.66 20.81 -17.56
N LEU A 14 -28.58 21.01 -18.89
CA LEU A 14 -27.31 21.27 -19.58
C LEU A 14 -26.74 22.65 -19.23
N GLN A 15 -27.58 23.67 -19.11
CA GLN A 15 -27.16 25.00 -18.66
C GLN A 15 -26.70 24.98 -17.20
N LEU A 16 -27.36 24.21 -16.33
CA LEU A 16 -26.95 24.03 -14.94
C LEU A 16 -25.62 23.26 -14.83
N ALA A 17 -25.41 22.25 -15.68
CA ALA A 17 -24.14 21.52 -15.76
C ALA A 17 -23.00 22.40 -16.26
N ALA A 18 -23.23 23.23 -17.29
CA ALA A 18 -22.26 24.20 -17.79
C ALA A 18 -21.90 25.25 -16.74
N LEU A 19 -22.89 25.79 -16.01
CA LEU A 19 -22.67 26.72 -14.89
C LEU A 19 -21.92 26.07 -13.73
N ARG A 20 -22.19 24.80 -13.41
CA ARG A 20 -21.45 24.03 -12.40
C ARG A 20 -20.00 23.80 -12.84
N TYR A 21 -19.77 23.51 -14.12
CA TYR A 21 -18.44 23.36 -14.70
C TYR A 21 -17.64 24.66 -14.64
N ASP A 22 -18.25 25.79 -15.05
CA ASP A 22 -17.61 27.10 -14.99
C ASP A 22 -17.34 27.57 -13.56
N ASN A 23 -18.25 27.29 -12.62
CA ASN A 23 -18.02 27.60 -11.21
C ASN A 23 -16.95 26.70 -10.57
N ALA A 24 -16.84 25.43 -10.97
CA ALA A 24 -15.74 24.56 -10.56
C ALA A 24 -14.40 25.06 -11.11
N ASN A 25 -14.37 25.49 -12.38
CA ASN A 25 -13.17 26.02 -13.01
C ASN A 25 -12.75 27.38 -12.41
N LYS A 26 -13.71 28.24 -12.05
CA LYS A 26 -13.46 29.49 -11.32
C LYS A 26 -12.99 29.26 -9.88
N LYS A 27 -13.51 28.24 -9.16
CA LYS A 27 -13.00 27.84 -7.84
C LYS A 27 -11.58 27.28 -7.90
N THR A 28 -11.23 26.59 -8.98
CA THR A 28 -9.87 26.07 -9.19
C THR A 28 -8.86 27.20 -9.44
N LYS A 29 -9.30 28.32 -10.03
CA LYS A 29 -8.46 29.51 -10.28
C LYS A 29 -8.18 30.40 -9.07
N VAL A 30 -8.96 30.30 -7.99
CA VAL A 30 -8.81 31.19 -6.80
C VAL A 30 -7.90 30.57 -5.72
N HIS A 31 -7.48 29.30 -5.88
CA HIS A 31 -6.59 28.62 -4.94
C HIS A 31 -5.38 27.92 -5.60
N GLU A 32 -4.82 28.51 -6.67
CA GLU A 32 -3.51 28.08 -7.19
C GLU A 32 -2.38 28.49 -6.24
N LEU A 33 -2.17 27.70 -5.17
CA LEU A 33 -0.85 27.53 -4.57
C LEU A 33 0.09 26.92 -5.63
N PRO A 34 1.38 27.31 -5.69
CA PRO A 34 2.13 27.35 -6.94
C PRO A 34 2.31 25.94 -7.53
N SER A 35 1.52 25.63 -8.55
CA SER A 35 1.47 24.38 -9.33
C SER A 35 2.86 23.92 -9.82
N ARG A 36 3.78 24.86 -10.01
CA ARG A 36 5.17 24.60 -10.41
C ARG A 36 5.97 23.84 -9.33
N ALA A 37 5.68 24.03 -8.05
CA ALA A 37 6.35 23.33 -6.95
C ALA A 37 5.85 21.88 -6.81
N LEU A 38 4.53 21.65 -6.95
CA LEU A 38 3.94 20.31 -6.93
C LEU A 38 4.38 19.49 -8.16
N VAL A 39 4.41 20.11 -9.35
CA VAL A 39 4.92 19.48 -10.58
C VAL A 39 6.42 19.17 -10.46
N LYS A 40 7.22 20.08 -9.91
CA LYS A 40 8.65 19.80 -9.62
C LYS A 40 8.83 18.69 -8.58
N CYS A 41 8.04 18.68 -7.51
CA CYS A 41 8.08 17.65 -6.46
C CYS A 41 7.69 16.27 -7.01
N THR A 42 6.66 16.20 -7.86
CA THR A 42 6.26 14.95 -8.52
C THR A 42 7.29 14.48 -9.55
N GLU A 43 7.90 15.39 -10.32
CA GLU A 43 9.00 15.05 -11.24
C GLU A 43 10.28 14.60 -10.51
N GLN A 44 10.63 15.24 -9.39
CA GLN A 44 11.72 14.77 -8.53
C GLN A 44 11.39 13.42 -7.90
N ARG A 45 10.15 13.19 -7.46
CA ARG A 45 9.68 11.87 -7.03
C ARG A 45 9.82 10.84 -8.15
N LYS A 46 9.44 11.16 -9.39
CA LYS A 46 9.60 10.27 -10.56
C LYS A 46 11.07 9.99 -10.89
N LYS A 47 11.95 11.00 -10.84
CA LYS A 47 13.41 10.84 -11.07
C LYS A 47 14.07 10.00 -9.98
N ARG A 48 13.75 10.25 -8.70
CA ARG A 48 14.22 9.44 -7.55
C ARG A 48 13.70 8.01 -7.63
N ARG A 49 12.44 7.81 -8.05
CA ARG A 49 11.85 6.49 -8.34
C ARG A 49 12.63 5.77 -9.44
N LYS A 50 12.96 6.45 -10.55
CA LYS A 50 13.72 5.85 -11.66
C LYS A 50 15.15 5.46 -11.26
N ALA A 51 15.84 6.31 -10.50
CA ALA A 51 17.21 6.05 -10.03
C ALA A 51 17.26 4.96 -8.94
N LYS A 52 16.32 4.95 -7.99
CA LYS A 52 16.22 3.86 -7.01
C LYS A 52 15.80 2.57 -7.68
N ASN A 53 14.75 2.55 -8.53
CA ASN A 53 14.32 1.34 -9.25
C ASN A 53 15.48 0.62 -9.93
N LEU A 54 16.48 1.34 -10.47
CA LEU A 54 17.67 0.74 -11.07
C LEU A 54 18.53 -0.06 -10.07
N ARG A 55 18.56 0.31 -8.79
CA ARG A 55 19.41 -0.31 -7.74
C ARG A 55 18.92 -1.68 -7.31
N TYR A 56 17.63 -1.96 -7.43
CA TYR A 56 17.04 -3.27 -7.10
C TYR A 56 16.21 -3.85 -8.26
N SER A 57 16.32 -3.32 -9.50
CA SER A 57 15.56 -3.83 -10.66
C SER A 57 16.06 -5.16 -11.22
N SER A 58 17.33 -5.51 -10.98
CA SER A 58 17.92 -6.78 -11.39
C SER A 58 17.73 -7.89 -10.35
N CYS A 59 17.16 -7.53 -9.19
CA CYS A 59 17.12 -8.38 -8.02
C CYS A 59 15.96 -9.36 -8.08
N SER A 60 16.26 -10.61 -8.45
CA SER A 60 15.36 -11.76 -8.32
C SER A 60 15.19 -12.23 -6.86
N TRP A 61 15.30 -11.33 -5.87
CA TRP A 61 15.29 -11.67 -4.44
C TRP A 61 13.87 -11.86 -3.90
N THR A 62 12.89 -11.08 -4.38
CA THR A 62 11.49 -11.29 -4.04
C THR A 62 11.02 -12.55 -4.71
N LYS A 63 11.02 -13.66 -3.97
CA LYS A 63 10.18 -14.79 -4.34
C LYS A 63 8.74 -14.26 -4.35
N SER A 64 8.13 -14.17 -5.54
CA SER A 64 6.71 -13.90 -5.69
C SER A 64 5.82 -14.87 -4.89
N THR A 65 6.39 -15.96 -4.35
CA THR A 65 5.73 -16.92 -3.47
C THR A 65 5.05 -16.27 -2.28
N HIS A 66 5.68 -15.35 -1.54
CA HIS A 66 5.04 -14.74 -0.35
C HIS A 66 3.80 -13.91 -0.74
N TYR A 67 3.86 -13.20 -1.87
CA TYR A 67 2.73 -12.43 -2.38
C TYR A 67 1.60 -13.33 -2.88
N LEU A 68 1.93 -14.42 -3.58
CA LEU A 68 0.94 -15.41 -4.00
C LEU A 68 0.30 -16.12 -2.82
N GLU A 69 1.08 -16.41 -1.78
CA GLU A 69 0.59 -17.02 -0.55
C GLU A 69 -0.30 -16.06 0.26
N ALA A 70 0.07 -14.79 0.34
CA ALA A 70 -0.77 -13.74 0.93
C ALA A 70 -2.10 -13.60 0.17
N LEU A 71 -2.05 -13.59 -1.16
CA LEU A 71 -3.23 -13.55 -2.02
C LEU A 71 -4.16 -14.75 -1.79
N ALA A 72 -3.58 -15.95 -1.60
CA ALA A 72 -4.35 -17.17 -1.32
C ALA A 72 -5.00 -17.18 0.07
N ARG A 73 -4.45 -16.44 1.04
CA ARG A 73 -4.99 -16.32 2.41
C ARG A 73 -6.03 -15.21 2.57
N LEU A 74 -6.04 -14.21 1.69
CA LEU A 74 -7.04 -13.14 1.71
C LEU A 74 -8.40 -13.66 1.22
N PRO A 75 -9.54 -13.22 1.82
CA PRO A 75 -10.86 -13.65 1.39
C PRO A 75 -11.11 -13.23 -0.06
N GLY A 76 -11.41 -14.18 -0.95
CA GLY A 76 -11.45 -13.95 -2.40
C GLY A 76 -12.36 -12.78 -2.82
N HIS A 77 -13.61 -12.76 -2.34
CA HIS A 77 -14.55 -11.65 -2.59
C HIS A 77 -14.05 -10.32 -2.00
N GLY A 78 -13.52 -10.36 -0.77
CA GLY A 78 -12.93 -9.17 -0.13
C GLY A 78 -11.72 -8.64 -0.89
N LEU A 79 -10.89 -9.51 -1.47
CA LEU A 79 -9.75 -9.14 -2.29
C LEU A 79 -10.19 -8.41 -3.56
N ARG A 80 -11.17 -8.97 -4.28
CA ARG A 80 -11.67 -8.37 -5.53
C ARG A 80 -12.32 -7.01 -5.32
N ASN A 81 -12.99 -6.81 -4.19
CA ASN A 81 -13.86 -5.65 -3.98
C ASN A 81 -13.26 -4.58 -3.06
N ARG A 82 -12.44 -4.99 -2.07
CA ARG A 82 -11.93 -4.08 -1.03
C ARG A 82 -10.41 -4.06 -0.93
N TYR A 83 -9.76 -5.22 -0.88
CA TYR A 83 -8.33 -5.30 -0.52
C TYR A 83 -7.38 -5.12 -1.70
N HIS A 84 -7.82 -5.23 -2.96
CA HIS A 84 -6.96 -5.04 -4.12
C HIS A 84 -6.24 -3.68 -4.11
N ALA A 85 -6.96 -2.60 -3.75
CA ALA A 85 -6.41 -1.26 -3.69
C ALA A 85 -5.42 -1.14 -2.54
N GLY A 86 -5.72 -1.71 -1.37
CA GLY A 86 -4.82 -1.78 -0.22
C GLY A 86 -3.54 -2.53 -0.55
N LEU A 87 -3.64 -3.70 -1.17
CA LEU A 87 -2.50 -4.51 -1.56
C LEU A 87 -1.58 -3.76 -2.53
N LEU A 88 -2.15 -3.14 -3.56
CA LEU A 88 -1.36 -2.46 -4.59
C LEU A 88 -0.76 -1.12 -4.15
N LYS A 89 -1.35 -0.49 -3.13
CA LYS A 89 -0.87 0.80 -2.62
C LYS A 89 0.05 0.66 -1.42
N ALA A 90 -0.19 -0.34 -0.57
CA ALA A 90 0.40 -0.43 0.76
C ALA A 90 0.68 -1.86 1.26
N GLY A 91 0.38 -2.90 0.47
CA GLY A 91 0.63 -4.31 0.82
C GLY A 91 2.11 -4.70 0.79
N PHE A 92 2.95 -3.92 1.45
CA PHE A 92 4.37 -4.18 1.57
C PHE A 92 4.64 -5.24 2.64
N CYS A 93 5.75 -5.98 2.54
CA CYS A 93 6.08 -7.08 3.46
C CYS A 93 6.99 -6.68 4.64
N TYR A 94 7.29 -5.39 4.83
CA TYR A 94 8.03 -4.93 6.01
C TYR A 94 7.14 -4.91 7.27
N GLY A 95 7.75 -5.21 8.41
CA GLY A 95 7.11 -5.30 9.72
C GLY A 95 7.80 -6.33 10.61
N PRO A 96 7.39 -6.49 11.87
CA PRO A 96 8.00 -7.42 12.82
C PRO A 96 7.52 -8.88 12.68
N MET A 97 6.57 -9.16 11.77
CA MET A 97 6.05 -10.53 11.56
C MET A 97 6.69 -11.19 10.33
N ASP A 98 6.28 -12.42 10.04
CA ASP A 98 6.66 -13.09 8.79
C ASP A 98 6.18 -12.29 7.56
N PRO A 99 6.83 -12.46 6.39
CA PRO A 99 6.52 -11.68 5.20
C PRO A 99 5.05 -11.76 4.76
N VAL A 100 4.39 -12.91 4.92
CA VAL A 100 3.00 -13.09 4.48
C VAL A 100 2.04 -12.38 5.42
N SER A 101 2.23 -12.51 6.73
CA SER A 101 1.43 -11.80 7.73
C SER A 101 1.58 -10.28 7.61
N ASN A 102 2.80 -9.78 7.35
CA ASN A 102 3.01 -8.35 7.08
C ASN A 102 2.26 -7.86 5.83
N ILE A 103 2.28 -8.64 4.72
CA ILE A 103 1.53 -8.28 3.50
C ILE A 103 0.04 -8.19 3.81
N ILE A 104 -0.51 -9.18 4.51
CA ILE A 104 -1.94 -9.21 4.87
C ILE A 104 -2.28 -8.04 5.78
N LEU A 105 -1.51 -7.80 6.84
CA LEU A 105 -1.75 -6.72 7.79
C LEU A 105 -1.74 -5.37 7.09
N ASN A 106 -0.66 -5.05 6.37
CA ASN A 106 -0.48 -3.75 5.74
C ASN A 106 -1.56 -3.50 4.65
N THR A 107 -1.97 -4.57 3.95
CA THR A 107 -3.08 -4.54 3.00
C THR A 107 -4.41 -4.21 3.66
N VAL A 108 -4.76 -4.95 4.73
CA VAL A 108 -6.03 -4.80 5.45
C VAL A 108 -6.08 -3.44 6.13
N TRP A 109 -5.03 -3.08 6.86
CA TRP A 109 -4.90 -1.79 7.51
C TRP A 109 -5.16 -0.65 6.52
N TYR A 110 -4.45 -0.62 5.39
CA TYR A 110 -4.65 0.44 4.41
C TYR A 110 -6.08 0.48 3.86
N ALA A 111 -6.66 -0.67 3.53
CA ALA A 111 -8.02 -0.74 3.01
C ALA A 111 -9.07 -0.24 4.01
N THR A 112 -8.82 -0.45 5.31
CA THR A 112 -9.71 -0.01 6.40
C THR A 112 -9.53 1.46 6.76
N THR A 113 -8.30 1.97 6.75
CA THR A 113 -7.99 3.38 7.09
C THR A 113 -8.28 4.34 5.95
N PHE A 114 -8.15 3.88 4.70
CA PHE A 114 -8.36 4.69 3.49
C PHE A 114 -9.41 4.05 2.57
N PRO A 115 -10.67 3.93 3.02
CA PRO A 115 -11.73 3.35 2.21
C PRO A 115 -11.92 4.18 0.93
N THR A 116 -12.10 3.50 -0.19
CA THR A 116 -12.54 4.14 -1.44
C THR A 116 -13.97 4.66 -1.26
N PRO A 117 -14.26 5.93 -1.60
CA PRO A 117 -15.62 6.46 -1.48
C PRO A 117 -16.61 5.64 -2.32
N THR A 118 -17.71 5.23 -1.68
CA THR A 118 -18.80 4.40 -2.26
C THR A 118 -19.44 5.02 -3.51
N ASP A 119 -19.38 6.34 -3.67
CA ASP A 119 -19.94 7.03 -4.84
C ASP A 119 -19.19 6.74 -6.15
N PHE A 120 -18.00 6.16 -6.06
CA PHE A 120 -17.20 5.65 -7.18
C PHE A 120 -17.15 4.11 -7.25
N GLU A 121 -17.85 3.40 -6.36
CA GLU A 121 -18.10 1.97 -6.46
C GLU A 121 -19.14 1.70 -7.56
N VAL A 122 -18.83 2.09 -8.79
CA VAL A 122 -19.32 1.33 -9.95
C VAL A 122 -18.78 -0.07 -9.73
N GLY A 123 -19.63 -1.10 -9.70
CA GLY A 123 -19.34 -2.50 -9.31
C GLY A 123 -18.16 -3.16 -10.05
N PHE A 124 -16.96 -2.65 -9.80
CA PHE A 124 -15.72 -2.99 -10.46
C PHE A 124 -15.00 -3.99 -9.56
N GLU A 125 -15.28 -5.25 -9.81
CA GLU A 125 -14.55 -6.34 -9.18
C GLU A 125 -13.24 -6.57 -9.94
N VAL A 126 -12.11 -6.57 -9.22
CA VAL A 126 -10.82 -6.90 -9.84
C VAL A 126 -10.76 -8.39 -10.13
N SER A 127 -10.79 -8.78 -11.40
CA SER A 127 -10.65 -10.18 -11.81
C SER A 127 -9.20 -10.67 -11.82
N MET A 128 -8.23 -9.78 -12.06
CA MET A 128 -6.81 -10.13 -12.16
C MET A 128 -5.91 -8.98 -11.69
N ILE A 129 -4.89 -9.31 -10.91
CA ILE A 129 -3.81 -8.38 -10.58
C ILE A 129 -2.66 -8.57 -11.57
N CYS A 130 -2.32 -7.51 -12.32
CA CYS A 130 -1.24 -7.57 -13.29
C CYS A 130 0.11 -7.83 -12.60
N THR A 131 0.91 -8.73 -13.17
CA THR A 131 2.28 -9.04 -12.70
C THR A 131 3.18 -7.81 -12.63
N LYS A 132 2.97 -6.79 -13.47
CA LYS A 132 3.72 -5.52 -13.41
C LYS A 132 3.38 -4.71 -12.16
N LEU A 133 2.12 -4.73 -11.74
CA LEU A 133 1.68 -4.05 -10.52
C LEU A 133 2.17 -4.81 -9.29
N LEU A 134 2.10 -6.14 -9.31
CA LEU A 134 2.64 -6.97 -8.23
C LEU A 134 4.14 -6.76 -8.06
N ARG A 135 4.90 -6.78 -9.17
CA ARG A 135 6.34 -6.47 -9.18
C ARG A 135 6.65 -5.10 -8.58
N ARG A 136 5.78 -4.11 -8.78
CA ARG A 136 5.98 -2.77 -8.19
C ARG A 136 5.86 -2.81 -6.68
N VAL A 137 4.91 -3.57 -6.15
CA VAL A 137 4.74 -3.74 -4.69
C VAL A 137 5.91 -4.55 -4.13
N GLU A 138 6.31 -5.64 -4.79
CA GLU A 138 7.50 -6.43 -4.46
C GLU A 138 8.78 -5.58 -4.37
N CYS A 139 9.05 -4.77 -5.40
CA CYS A 139 10.19 -3.86 -5.39
C CYS A 139 10.09 -2.86 -4.24
N GLY A 140 8.91 -2.26 -4.02
CA GLY A 140 8.70 -1.32 -2.92
C GLY A 140 9.00 -1.95 -1.56
N SER A 141 8.56 -3.19 -1.36
CA SER A 141 8.86 -3.97 -0.16
C SER A 141 10.34 -4.14 0.09
N LEU A 142 11.14 -4.42 -0.93
CA LEU A 142 12.59 -4.56 -0.76
C LEU A 142 13.26 -3.27 -0.26
N TYR A 143 12.83 -2.10 -0.74
CA TYR A 143 13.33 -0.82 -0.21
C TYR A 143 12.91 -0.61 1.24
N GLY A 144 11.63 -0.87 1.55
CA GLY A 144 11.12 -0.73 2.91
C GLY A 144 11.84 -1.66 3.87
N LEU A 145 12.03 -2.92 3.48
CA LEU A 145 12.75 -3.92 4.23
C LEU A 145 14.22 -3.58 4.41
N ALA A 146 14.91 -3.04 3.41
CA ALA A 146 16.29 -2.59 3.60
C ALA A 146 16.37 -1.45 4.64
N ALA A 147 15.39 -0.54 4.64
CA ALA A 147 15.35 0.59 5.57
C ALA A 147 14.88 0.21 6.98
N PHE A 148 14.01 -0.79 7.13
CA PHE A 148 13.38 -1.18 8.39
C PHE A 148 14.38 -1.60 9.50
N PRO A 149 15.25 -2.61 9.32
CA PRO A 149 16.23 -3.00 10.33
C PRO A 149 17.31 -1.93 10.50
N ARG A 150 17.64 -1.16 9.46
CA ARG A 150 18.58 -0.03 9.58
C ARG A 150 18.07 1.06 10.51
N ALA A 151 16.76 1.24 10.59
CA ALA A 151 16.14 2.18 11.50
C ALA A 151 16.02 1.63 12.93
N LEU A 152 16.11 0.30 13.11
CA LEU A 152 16.18 -0.35 14.42
C LEU A 152 17.62 -0.40 14.97
N PHE A 153 18.61 -0.49 14.08
CA PHE A 153 20.03 -0.63 14.41
C PHE A 153 20.86 0.48 13.75
N ASP A 154 21.26 1.50 14.51
CA ASP A 154 22.04 2.64 13.97
C ASP A 154 23.39 2.23 13.37
N THR A 155 23.95 1.12 13.84
CA THR A 155 25.25 0.59 13.39
C THR A 155 25.15 -0.30 12.15
N LEU A 156 23.93 -0.65 11.70
CA LEU A 156 23.72 -1.58 10.60
C LEU A 156 23.89 -0.88 9.24
N THR A 157 24.81 -1.38 8.41
CA THR A 157 25.06 -0.83 7.07
C THR A 157 24.00 -1.27 6.06
N GLU A 158 23.89 -0.59 4.90
CA GLU A 158 22.90 -0.97 3.87
C GLU A 158 23.24 -2.34 3.30
N HIS A 159 24.52 -2.59 3.10
CA HIS A 159 25.03 -3.88 2.65
C HIS A 159 24.67 -5.00 3.63
N ASP A 160 24.89 -4.81 4.93
CA ASP A 160 24.61 -5.84 5.93
C ASP A 160 23.11 -6.09 6.10
N ALA A 161 22.30 -5.04 6.06
CA ALA A 161 20.84 -5.17 6.07
C ALA A 161 20.35 -6.01 4.89
N VAL A 162 20.81 -5.70 3.67
CA VAL A 162 20.44 -6.45 2.46
C VAL A 162 20.93 -7.89 2.54
N TRP A 163 22.16 -8.11 3.03
CA TRP A 163 22.70 -9.46 3.21
C TRP A 163 21.90 -10.28 4.22
N LEU A 164 21.51 -9.68 5.36
CA LEU A 164 20.72 -10.33 6.39
C LEU A 164 19.32 -10.70 5.87
N LEU A 165 18.68 -9.80 5.15
CA LEU A 165 17.38 -10.06 4.51
C LEU A 165 17.47 -11.17 3.45
N LEU A 166 18.59 -11.26 2.75
CA LEU A 166 18.81 -12.35 1.80
C LEU A 166 18.86 -13.70 2.52
N VAL A 167 19.71 -13.83 3.55
CA VAL A 167 19.85 -15.11 4.27
C VAL A 167 18.61 -15.45 5.10
N SER A 168 17.81 -14.46 5.50
CA SER A 168 16.55 -14.66 6.22
C SER A 168 15.34 -14.92 5.31
N ASN A 169 15.54 -15.05 3.99
CA ASN A 169 14.44 -15.18 3.03
C ASN A 169 13.41 -14.05 3.16
N ILE A 170 13.89 -12.82 3.38
CA ILE A 170 13.11 -11.59 3.51
C ILE A 170 12.27 -11.53 4.80
N ASP A 171 12.47 -12.47 5.73
CA ASP A 171 11.90 -12.39 7.07
C ASP A 171 12.64 -11.32 7.89
N ALA A 172 11.93 -10.22 8.20
CA ALA A 172 12.47 -9.11 8.95
C ALA A 172 12.67 -9.45 10.44
N ALA A 173 11.81 -10.27 11.04
CA ALA A 173 11.96 -10.70 12.43
C ALA A 173 13.24 -11.53 12.58
N LEU A 174 13.46 -12.48 11.67
CA LEU A 174 14.69 -13.27 11.65
C LEU A 174 15.92 -12.39 11.36
N ALA A 175 15.83 -11.42 10.45
CA ALA A 175 16.94 -10.50 10.18
C ALA A 175 17.29 -9.65 11.42
N ILE A 176 16.31 -9.23 12.21
CA ILE A 176 16.51 -8.51 13.48
C ILE A 176 17.25 -9.40 14.47
N THR A 177 16.78 -10.63 14.70
CA THR A 177 17.46 -11.59 15.60
C THR A 177 18.90 -11.87 15.16
N MET A 178 19.14 -12.03 13.86
CA MET A 178 20.49 -12.24 13.33
C MET A 178 21.38 -11.00 13.47
N SER A 179 20.80 -9.79 13.45
CA SER A 179 21.54 -8.54 13.70
C SER A 179 22.04 -8.49 15.15
N GLU A 180 21.18 -8.83 16.11
CA GLU A 180 21.55 -8.88 17.54
C GLU A 180 22.64 -9.92 17.81
N GLN A 181 22.52 -11.11 17.20
CA GLN A 181 23.54 -12.16 17.30
C GLN A 181 24.91 -11.74 16.75
N ARG A 182 24.94 -10.78 15.82
CA ARG A 182 26.15 -10.18 15.27
C ARG A 182 26.69 -9.01 16.10
N GLY A 183 26.07 -8.71 17.24
CA GLY A 183 26.49 -7.65 18.15
C GLY A 183 25.92 -6.28 17.83
N HIS A 184 24.94 -6.17 16.93
CA HIS A 184 24.22 -4.91 16.74
C HIS A 184 23.23 -4.71 17.90
N VAL A 185 23.32 -3.56 18.57
CA VAL A 185 22.39 -3.18 19.64
C VAL A 185 21.19 -2.48 19.02
N MET A 186 19.98 -2.97 19.30
CA MET A 186 18.75 -2.32 18.86
C MET A 186 18.55 -1.02 19.65
N SER A 187 18.60 0.11 18.95
CA SER A 187 18.47 1.46 19.53
C SER A 187 17.20 2.18 19.05
N GLY A 188 16.67 1.81 17.88
CA GLY A 188 15.53 2.45 17.27
C GLY A 188 14.18 1.85 17.67
N ALA A 189 13.13 2.67 17.56
CA ALA A 189 11.76 2.24 17.80
C ALA A 189 11.11 1.64 16.54
N TYR A 190 10.21 0.68 16.73
CA TYR A 190 9.42 0.10 15.62
C TYR A 190 8.62 1.14 14.85
N SER A 191 8.11 2.19 15.51
CA SER A 191 7.43 3.31 14.84
C SER A 191 8.34 4.01 13.83
N ASP A 192 9.59 4.28 14.21
CA ASP A 192 10.57 4.88 13.31
C ASP A 192 10.98 3.93 12.19
N ALA A 193 11.06 2.63 12.47
CA ALA A 193 11.33 1.60 11.47
C ALA A 193 10.23 1.55 10.41
N TYR A 194 8.96 1.53 10.82
CA TYR A 194 7.81 1.60 9.91
C TYR A 194 7.81 2.88 9.08
N ARG A 195 8.05 4.03 9.72
CA ARG A 195 8.10 5.33 9.06
C ARG A 195 9.20 5.40 7.99
N ASN A 196 10.42 4.96 8.32
CA ASN A 196 11.54 4.92 7.38
C ASN A 196 11.28 3.93 6.24
N ALA A 197 10.73 2.76 6.54
CA ALA A 197 10.34 1.78 5.52
C ALA A 197 9.28 2.33 4.57
N ALA A 198 8.27 3.03 5.08
CA ALA A 198 7.21 3.66 4.29
C ALA A 198 7.76 4.74 3.35
N LEU A 199 8.66 5.59 3.85
CA LEU A 199 9.34 6.62 3.06
C LEU A 199 10.15 6.00 1.91
N ASP A 200 10.89 4.93 2.19
CA ASP A 200 11.75 4.30 1.20
C ASP A 200 10.99 3.42 0.19
N SER A 201 9.82 2.92 0.57
CA SER A 201 8.88 2.19 -0.31
C SER A 201 7.98 3.11 -1.15
N TRP A 202 8.09 4.43 -0.99
CA TRP A 202 7.17 5.42 -1.57
C TRP A 202 5.71 5.15 -1.23
N HIS A 203 5.44 4.78 0.02
CA HIS A 203 4.10 4.59 0.52
C HIS A 203 3.23 5.82 0.23
N PRO A 204 1.98 5.65 -0.25
CA PRO A 204 1.14 6.77 -0.69
C PRO A 204 0.44 7.50 0.45
N ALA A 205 0.22 6.85 1.60
CA ALA A 205 -0.27 7.53 2.80
C ALA A 205 0.85 8.21 3.58
N ASP A 206 0.45 9.08 4.51
CA ASP A 206 1.34 9.70 5.48
C ASP A 206 2.22 8.62 6.18
N PRO A 207 3.56 8.71 6.11
CA PRO A 207 4.46 7.78 6.78
C PRO A 207 4.17 7.60 8.27
N ASP A 208 3.64 8.64 8.92
CA ASP A 208 3.33 8.61 10.34
C ASP A 208 2.05 7.80 10.65
N ALA A 209 1.20 7.52 9.65
CA ALA A 209 0.00 6.69 9.85
C ALA A 209 0.34 5.22 10.17
N LEU A 210 1.46 4.70 9.65
CA LEU A 210 1.94 3.35 9.95
C LEU A 210 2.53 3.23 11.36
N SER A 211 2.90 4.34 12.00
CA SER A 211 3.33 4.34 13.41
C SER A 211 2.23 3.83 14.33
N ASN A 212 0.95 4.06 14.00
CA ASN A 212 -0.18 3.51 14.75
C ASN A 212 -0.22 1.97 14.69
N VAL A 213 0.16 1.38 13.55
CA VAL A 213 0.26 -0.09 13.41
C VAL A 213 1.35 -0.62 14.34
N ALA A 214 2.49 0.06 14.40
CA ALA A 214 3.59 -0.31 15.30
C ALA A 214 3.14 -0.27 16.78
N THR A 215 2.43 0.78 17.18
CA THR A 215 1.90 0.91 18.55
C THR A 215 0.87 -0.17 18.86
N LEU A 216 -0.03 -0.47 17.94
CA LEU A 216 -1.06 -1.50 18.13
C LEU A 216 -0.43 -2.89 18.27
N LEU A 217 0.56 -3.23 17.44
CA LEU A 217 1.29 -4.51 17.55
C LEU A 217 2.06 -4.67 18.87
N GLN A 218 2.31 -3.60 19.63
CA GLN A 218 2.87 -3.70 20.99
C GLN A 218 1.81 -4.02 22.05
N GLN A 219 0.52 -3.83 21.74
CA GLN A 219 -0.58 -3.93 22.70
C GLN A 219 -1.47 -5.16 22.46
N MET A 220 -1.54 -5.66 21.24
CA MET A 220 -2.40 -6.77 20.83
C MET A 220 -1.68 -7.69 19.85
N ASP A 221 -2.08 -8.96 19.84
CA ASP A 221 -1.51 -9.92 18.89
C ASP A 221 -2.06 -9.73 17.46
N PHE A 222 -1.45 -10.42 16.51
CA PHE A 222 -1.82 -10.31 15.09
C PHE A 222 -3.29 -10.69 14.82
N GLY A 223 -3.81 -11.71 15.49
CA GLY A 223 -5.19 -12.19 15.28
C GLY A 223 -6.22 -11.21 15.82
N GLU A 224 -5.96 -10.64 17.00
CA GLU A 224 -6.76 -9.59 17.61
C GLU A 224 -6.78 -8.31 16.77
N LEU A 225 -5.60 -7.87 16.32
CA LEU A 225 -5.47 -6.69 15.47
C LEU A 225 -6.21 -6.88 14.15
N LEU A 226 -6.03 -8.05 13.52
CA LEU A 226 -6.71 -8.35 12.26
C LEU A 226 -8.22 -8.42 12.46
N SER A 227 -8.70 -8.96 13.59
CA SER A 227 -10.12 -8.98 13.94
C SER A 227 -10.69 -7.59 14.19
N LEU A 228 -9.92 -6.71 14.83
CA LEU A 228 -10.29 -5.32 15.08
C LEU A 228 -10.38 -4.51 13.77
N LEU A 229 -9.36 -4.64 12.91
CA LEU A 229 -9.38 -4.01 11.58
C LEU A 229 -10.51 -4.57 10.70
N ASN A 230 -10.86 -5.85 10.90
CA ASN A 230 -11.92 -6.54 10.16
C ASN A 230 -13.26 -6.61 10.88
N GLY A 231 -13.52 -5.80 11.92
CA GLY A 231 -14.67 -5.89 12.83
C GLY A 231 -16.09 -5.86 12.23
N HIS A 232 -16.24 -5.92 10.90
CA HIS A 232 -17.51 -6.08 10.18
C HIS A 232 -17.42 -7.05 8.98
N ILE A 233 -16.69 -8.17 9.08
CA ILE A 233 -16.72 -9.21 8.05
C ILE A 233 -17.58 -10.37 8.55
N LYS A 234 -18.80 -10.49 8.00
CA LYS A 234 -19.44 -11.80 7.88
C LYS A 234 -18.57 -12.60 6.93
N TRP A 235 -17.88 -13.61 7.45
CA TRP A 235 -17.39 -14.71 6.63
C TRP A 235 -18.61 -15.30 5.95
N TYR A 236 -18.88 -14.90 4.71
CA TYR A 236 -19.81 -15.65 3.90
C TYR A 236 -19.16 -17.01 3.70
N PRO A 237 -19.83 -18.12 4.06
CA PRO A 237 -19.36 -19.43 3.64
C PRO A 237 -19.17 -19.37 2.13
N ALA A 238 -18.11 -20.01 1.63
CA ALA A 238 -17.80 -20.10 0.21
C ALA A 238 -19.10 -20.31 -0.56
N ASP A 239 -19.37 -19.45 -1.55
CA ASP A 239 -20.53 -19.62 -2.41
C ASP A 239 -20.53 -21.08 -2.89
N PRO A 240 -21.65 -21.82 -2.74
CA PRO A 240 -21.71 -23.18 -3.23
C PRO A 240 -21.33 -23.15 -4.71
N ASP A 241 -20.40 -24.04 -5.07
CA ASP A 241 -19.88 -24.18 -6.42
C ASP A 241 -21.06 -24.10 -7.41
N PRO A 242 -21.06 -23.19 -8.41
CA PRO A 242 -22.15 -23.08 -9.37
C PRO A 242 -22.30 -24.30 -10.30
N TRP A 243 -21.54 -25.36 -10.02
CA TRP A 243 -21.45 -26.61 -10.76
C TRP A 243 -21.78 -27.85 -9.91
N ASN A 244 -22.36 -27.68 -8.72
CA ASN A 244 -22.85 -28.79 -7.88
C ASN A 244 -24.37 -28.71 -7.69
#